data_AF-A0A7I7K0M4-F1
#
_entry.id   AF-A0A7I7K0M4-F1
#
_cell.length_a   1.000
_cell.length_b   1.000
_cell.length_c   1.000
_cell.angle_alpha   90.00
_cell.angle_beta   90.00
_cell.angle_gamma   90.00
#
_symmetry.space_group_name_H-M   'P 1'
#
loop_
_entity.id
_entity.type
_entity.pdbx_description
1 polymer ?
#
loop_
_entity_poly.entity_id
_entity_poly.type
_entity_poly.pdbx_seq_one_letter_code
_entity_poly.pdbx_strand_id
1 'polypeptide(L)'
;MAYRLLTTLTDPDTAPAVELAAAYAQRWEIESVFDELKTHQRGSKVVLRSKSPDLVLQEIWGYLCCHYAIRSLMSQAAHHSGHDPDRLSFTAALRVVRQSVAHQGAFSP
;
A
#
# COMPACT_ATOMS: atom_id res chain seq x y z
N MET A 1 10.00 -26.99 -2.28
CA MET A 1 8.90 -26.83 -1.30
C MET A 1 7.60 -27.27 -1.96
N ALA A 2 6.70 -27.91 -1.22
CA ALA A 2 5.37 -28.28 -1.73
C ALA A 2 4.34 -27.25 -1.22
N TYR A 3 3.56 -26.65 -2.13
CA TYR A 3 2.44 -25.77 -1.79
C TYR A 3 1.15 -26.57 -1.70
N ARG A 4 0.33 -26.29 -0.69
CA ARG A 4 -1.04 -26.83 -0.56
C ARG A 4 -1.97 -25.64 -0.35
N LEU A 5 -2.80 -25.37 -1.34
CA LEU A 5 -3.75 -24.26 -1.34
C LEU A 5 -5.17 -24.83 -1.42
N LEU A 6 -6.09 -24.21 -0.68
CA LEU A 6 -7.52 -24.42 -0.87
C LEU A 6 -8.04 -23.21 -1.63
N THR A 7 -8.77 -23.44 -2.72
CA THR A 7 -9.34 -22.39 -3.57
C THR A 7 -10.79 -22.73 -3.93
N THR A 8 -11.60 -21.72 -4.17
CA THR A 8 -12.96 -21.86 -4.70
C THR A 8 -12.97 -21.95 -6.23
N LEU A 9 -11.83 -21.75 -6.89
CA LEU A 9 -11.68 -21.92 -8.34
C LEU A 9 -11.68 -23.41 -8.68
N THR A 10 -12.61 -23.81 -9.55
CA THR A 10 -12.85 -25.22 -9.89
C THR A 10 -12.27 -25.66 -11.23
N ASP A 11 -11.96 -24.71 -12.12
CA ASP A 11 -11.42 -24.98 -13.45
C ASP A 11 -9.89 -24.80 -13.46
N PRO A 12 -9.11 -25.88 -13.58
CA PRO A 12 -7.65 -25.83 -13.54
C PRO A 12 -7.03 -25.19 -14.79
N ASP A 13 -7.72 -25.13 -15.92
CA ASP A 13 -7.20 -24.51 -17.15
C ASP A 13 -7.23 -22.98 -17.06
N THR A 14 -8.19 -22.43 -16.31
CA THR A 14 -8.28 -20.97 -16.04
C THR A 14 -7.44 -20.52 -14.85
N ALA A 15 -7.04 -21.45 -13.98
CA ALA A 15 -6.26 -21.15 -12.78
C ALA A 15 -5.15 -22.20 -12.57
N PRO A 16 -4.08 -22.18 -13.40
CA PRO A 16 -3.00 -23.14 -13.30
C PRO A 16 -2.35 -23.14 -11.90
N ALA A 17 -2.06 -24.32 -11.36
CA ALA A 17 -1.54 -24.47 -10.00
C ALA A 17 -0.24 -23.68 -9.74
N VAL A 18 0.62 -23.54 -10.75
CA VAL A 18 1.87 -22.76 -10.66
C VAL A 18 1.58 -21.27 -10.49
N GLU A 19 0.61 -20.74 -11.23
CA GLU A 19 0.21 -19.34 -11.12
C GLU A 19 -0.47 -19.06 -9.78
N LEU A 20 -1.30 -19.99 -9.29
CA LEU A 20 -1.89 -19.90 -7.95
C LEU A 20 -0.83 -19.91 -6.85
N ALA A 21 0.21 -20.75 -6.97
CA ALA A 21 1.32 -20.75 -6.02
C ALA A 21 2.10 -19.42 -6.04
N ALA A 22 2.34 -18.88 -7.24
CA ALA A 22 2.99 -17.57 -7.39
C ALA A 22 2.13 -16.43 -6.81
N ALA A 23 0.84 -16.39 -7.11
CA ALA A 23 -0.09 -15.40 -6.55
C ALA A 23 -0.20 -15.51 -5.02
N TYR A 24 -0.17 -16.73 -4.48
CA TYR A 24 -0.16 -16.92 -3.03
C TYR A 24 1.15 -16.45 -2.39
N ALA A 25 2.28 -16.58 -3.08
CA ALA A 25 3.54 -15.97 -2.63
C ALA A 25 3.44 -14.44 -2.63
N GLN A 26 2.89 -13.85 -3.69
CA GLN A 26 2.63 -12.40 -3.77
C GLN A 26 1.70 -11.90 -2.66
N ARG A 27 0.83 -12.76 -2.11
CA ARG A 27 0.00 -12.40 -0.94
C ARG A 27 0.83 -11.97 0.27
N TRP A 28 2.05 -12.49 0.44
CA TRP A 28 2.91 -12.08 1.55
C TRP A 28 3.35 -10.61 1.47
N GLU A 29 3.26 -9.98 0.29
CA GLU A 29 3.53 -8.54 0.15
C GLU A 29 2.57 -7.67 0.97
N ILE A 30 1.45 -8.22 1.45
CA ILE A 30 0.57 -7.51 2.40
C ILE A 30 1.30 -7.12 3.69
N GLU A 31 2.35 -7.84 4.08
CA GLU A 31 3.15 -7.47 5.25
C GLU A 31 3.93 -6.18 5.03
N SER A 32 4.50 -6.01 3.84
CA SER A 32 5.13 -4.78 3.38
C SER A 32 4.14 -3.61 3.49
N VAL A 33 2.90 -3.81 3.06
CA VAL A 33 1.82 -2.80 3.18
C VAL A 33 1.50 -2.47 4.64
N PHE A 34 1.45 -3.46 5.52
CA PHE A 34 1.23 -3.21 6.95
C PHE A 34 2.38 -2.42 7.59
N ASP A 35 3.63 -2.71 7.24
CA ASP A 35 4.79 -1.95 7.71
C ASP A 35 4.76 -0.51 7.18
N GLU A 36 4.48 -0.32 5.89
CA GLU A 36 4.31 1.00 5.29
C GLU A 36 3.25 1.84 6.00
N LEU A 37 2.09 1.26 6.29
CA LEU A 37 1.01 1.94 7.02
C LEU A 37 1.40 2.26 8.46
N LYS A 38 1.83 1.25 9.23
CA LYS A 38 1.97 1.33 10.69
C LYS A 38 3.27 2.01 11.12
N THR A 39 4.35 1.80 10.37
CA THR A 39 5.71 2.22 10.71
C THR A 39 6.08 3.50 9.97
N HIS A 40 5.85 3.57 8.65
CA HIS A 40 6.40 4.64 7.81
C HIS A 40 5.44 5.82 7.57
N GLN A 41 4.20 5.53 7.18
CA GLN A 41 3.19 6.54 6.87
C GLN A 41 2.64 7.17 8.14
N ARG A 42 2.09 6.35 9.05
CA ARG A 42 1.57 6.80 10.34
C ARG A 42 2.70 7.19 11.30
N GLY A 43 3.81 6.46 11.27
CA GLY A 43 4.86 6.53 12.28
C GLY A 43 4.69 5.45 13.35
N SER A 44 5.78 4.76 13.68
CA SER A 44 5.79 3.59 14.60
C SER A 44 5.32 3.87 16.03
N LYS A 45 5.35 5.14 16.47
CA LYS A 45 4.98 5.55 17.83
C LYS A 45 3.72 6.43 17.90
N VAL A 46 3.03 6.61 16.77
CA VAL A 46 1.85 7.48 16.71
C VAL A 46 0.62 6.72 17.20
N VAL A 47 -0.05 7.30 18.17
CA VAL A 47 -1.36 6.87 18.68
C VAL A 47 -2.44 7.70 17.98
N LEU A 48 -3.54 7.05 17.59
CA LEU A 48 -4.71 7.73 17.04
C LEU A 48 -5.29 8.71 18.06
N ARG A 49 -5.77 9.86 17.59
CA ARG A 49 -6.07 11.01 18.47
C ARG A 49 -7.52 11.02 18.93
N SER A 50 -8.40 10.47 18.11
CA SER A 50 -9.83 10.38 18.37
C SER A 50 -10.14 9.58 19.64
N LYS A 51 -11.18 10.03 20.35
CA LYS A 51 -11.60 9.47 21.65
C LYS A 51 -12.92 8.70 21.58
N SER A 52 -13.48 8.49 20.39
CA SER A 52 -14.65 7.63 20.17
C SER A 52 -14.37 6.58 19.10
N PRO A 53 -14.97 5.38 19.18
CA PRO A 53 -14.77 4.32 18.20
C PRO A 53 -15.04 4.76 16.75
N ASP A 54 -16.12 5.52 16.52
CA ASP A 54 -16.50 5.97 15.17
C ASP A 54 -15.47 6.92 14.56
N LEU A 55 -14.95 7.87 15.36
CA LEU A 55 -13.93 8.81 14.89
C LEU A 55 -12.55 8.14 14.74
N VAL A 56 -12.24 7.13 15.57
CA VAL A 56 -11.05 6.29 15.37
C VAL A 56 -11.14 5.52 14.04
N LEU A 57 -12.31 4.96 13.71
CA LEU A 57 -12.52 4.31 12.42
C LEU A 57 -12.36 5.30 11.27
N GLN A 58 -12.88 6.52 11.40
CA GLN A 58 -12.67 7.60 10.43
C GLN A 58 -11.19 7.94 10.24
N GLU A 59 -10.41 8.05 11.32
CA GLU A 59 -8.96 8.28 11.24
C GLU A 59 -8.25 7.15 10.48
N ILE A 60 -8.61 5.89 10.74
CA ILE A 60 -8.07 4.73 10.03
C ILE A 60 -8.37 4.82 8.54
N TRP A 61 -9.60 5.17 8.16
CA TRP A 61 -9.97 5.41 6.76
C TRP A 61 -9.13 6.53 6.13
N GLY A 62 -8.85 7.61 6.87
CA GLY A 62 -7.95 8.66 6.42
C GLY A 62 -6.56 8.15 6.05
N TYR A 63 -5.96 7.29 6.90
CA TYR A 63 -4.68 6.66 6.60
C TYR A 63 -4.74 5.74 5.38
N LEU A 64 -5.78 4.90 5.28
CA LEU A 64 -5.96 3.98 4.16
C LEU A 64 -6.15 4.73 2.83
N CYS A 65 -6.98 5.77 2.81
CA CYS A 65 -7.18 6.61 1.62
C CYS A 65 -5.88 7.30 1.19
N CYS A 66 -5.12 7.85 2.14
CA CYS A 66 -3.82 8.47 1.85
C CYS A 66 -2.81 7.43 1.32
N HIS A 67 -2.79 6.23 1.89
CA HIS A 67 -1.93 5.14 1.43
C HIS A 67 -2.25 4.74 -0.02
N TYR A 68 -3.54 4.53 -0.29
CA TYR A 68 -4.04 4.20 -1.62
C TYR A 68 -3.69 5.28 -2.64
N ALA A 69 -3.87 6.56 -2.31
CA ALA A 69 -3.51 7.66 -3.19
C ALA A 69 -2.01 7.66 -3.55
N ILE A 70 -1.12 7.43 -2.57
CA ILE A 70 0.33 7.35 -2.81
C ILE A 70 0.66 6.13 -3.68
N ARG A 71 0.09 4.95 -3.38
CA ARG A 71 0.31 3.73 -4.18
C ARG A 71 -0.21 3.87 -5.61
N SER A 72 -1.35 4.52 -5.80
CA SER A 72 -1.88 4.82 -7.13
C SER A 72 -0.95 5.75 -7.91
N LEU A 73 -0.42 6.80 -7.26
CA LEU A 73 0.56 7.70 -7.87
C LEU A 73 1.85 6.96 -8.25
N MET A 74 2.36 6.08 -7.37
CA MET A 74 3.54 5.24 -7.66
C MET A 74 3.28 4.35 -8.87
N SER A 75 2.12 3.68 -8.92
CA SER A 75 1.74 2.83 -10.05
C SER A 75 1.69 3.62 -11.36
N GLN A 76 1.07 4.80 -11.36
CA GLN A 76 1.03 5.67 -12.55
C GLN A 76 2.43 6.12 -12.98
N ALA A 77 3.31 6.49 -12.04
CA ALA A 77 4.68 6.89 -12.34
C ALA A 77 5.53 5.73 -12.88
N ALA A 78 5.38 4.53 -12.33
CA ALA A 78 6.04 3.32 -12.81
C ALA A 78 5.60 2.99 -14.24
N HIS A 79 4.28 2.99 -14.50
CA HIS A 79 3.74 2.79 -15.85
C HIS A 79 4.25 3.84 -16.85
N HIS A 80 4.28 5.11 -16.45
CA HIS A 80 4.80 6.19 -17.31
C HIS A 80 6.29 6.01 -17.67
N SER A 81 7.09 5.44 -16.75
CA SER A 81 8.52 5.20 -16.94
C SER A 81 8.87 3.81 -17.48
N GLY A 82 7.88 2.95 -17.73
CA GLY A 82 8.09 1.58 -18.19
C GLY A 82 8.74 0.67 -17.13
N HIS A 83 8.54 0.98 -15.86
CA HIS A 83 9.04 0.19 -14.73
C HIS A 83 7.92 -0.57 -14.02
N ASP A 84 8.30 -1.66 -13.37
CA ASP A 84 7.43 -2.42 -12.49
C ASP A 84 7.13 -1.59 -11.22
N PRO A 85 5.85 -1.33 -10.88
CA PRO A 85 5.47 -0.56 -9.70
C PRO A 85 5.98 -1.14 -8.38
N ASP A 86 6.18 -2.46 -8.29
CA ASP A 86 6.63 -3.12 -7.05
C ASP A 86 8.11 -2.83 -6.75
N ARG A 87 8.85 -2.29 -7.74
CA ARG A 87 10.24 -1.86 -7.56
C ARG A 87 10.38 -0.46 -6.98
N LEU A 88 9.28 0.29 -6.86
CA LEU A 88 9.31 1.64 -6.30
C LEU A 88 9.26 1.61 -4.76
N SER A 89 10.14 2.38 -4.14
CA SER A 89 10.16 2.54 -2.68
C SER A 89 9.00 3.42 -2.21
N PHE A 90 8.09 2.85 -1.40
CA PHE A 90 6.99 3.60 -0.80
C PHE A 90 7.49 4.73 0.11
N THR A 91 8.55 4.51 0.89
CA THR A 91 9.09 5.52 1.81
C THR A 91 9.68 6.71 1.06
N ALA A 92 10.34 6.47 -0.09
CA ALA A 92 10.79 7.52 -0.98
C ALA A 92 9.61 8.30 -1.58
N ALA A 93 8.59 7.61 -2.09
CA ALA A 93 7.39 8.23 -2.64
C ALA A 93 6.65 9.10 -1.59
N LEU A 94 6.46 8.58 -0.37
CA LEU A 94 5.87 9.30 0.75
C LEU A 94 6.63 10.60 1.07
N ARG A 95 7.97 10.57 1.04
CA ARG A 95 8.80 11.76 1.25
C ARG A 95 8.58 12.81 0.17
N VAL A 96 8.57 12.39 -1.09
CA VAL A 96 8.33 13.28 -2.25
C VAL A 96 6.94 13.91 -2.17
N VAL A 97 5.90 13.11 -1.90
CA VAL A 97 4.52 13.61 -1.78
C VAL A 97 4.41 14.63 -0.63
N ARG A 98 4.97 14.34 0.54
CA ARG A 98 4.99 15.27 1.67
C ARG A 98 5.68 16.59 1.33
N GLN A 99 6.82 16.53 0.64
CA GLN A 99 7.53 17.73 0.21
C GLN A 99 6.70 18.55 -0.78
N SER A 100 6.08 17.91 -1.77
CA SER A 100 5.25 18.56 -2.78
C SER A 100 4.06 19.31 -2.17
N VAL A 101 3.30 18.65 -1.28
CA VAL A 101 2.14 19.27 -0.61
C VAL A 101 2.56 20.43 0.30
N ALA A 102 3.69 20.28 1.02
CA ALA A 102 4.21 21.36 1.86
C ALA A 102 4.59 22.62 1.05
N HIS A 103 5.12 22.45 -0.17
CA HIS A 103 5.42 23.58 -1.05
C HIS A 103 4.15 24.25 -1.60
N GLN A 104 3.11 23.48 -1.92
CA GLN A 104 1.84 24.05 -2.40
C GLN A 104 1.07 24.84 -1.33
N GLY A 105 1.26 24.50 -0.05
CA GLY A 105 0.63 25.19 1.08
C GLY A 105 1.40 26.39 1.64
N ALA A 106 2.60 26.69 1.13
CA ALA A 106 3.40 27.82 1.57
C ALA A 106 2.90 29.10 0.88
N PHE A 107 2.07 29.89 1.57
CA PHE A 107 1.81 31.27 1.16
C PHE A 107 3.10 32.08 1.28
N SER A 108 3.43 32.85 0.24
CA SER A 108 4.50 33.86 0.33
C SER A 108 4.19 34.81 1.50
N PRO A 109 5.19 35.24 2.29
CA PRO A 109 4.99 36.26 3.31
C PRO A 109 4.38 37.54 2.73
#